data_AF-A0A8J4WSS9-F1
#
_entry.id   AF-A0A8J4WSS9-F1
#
_cell.length_a   1.000
_cell.length_b   1.000
_cell.length_c   1.000
_cell.angle_alpha   90.00
_cell.angle_beta   90.00
_cell.angle_gamma   90.00
#
_symmetry.space_group_name_H-M   'P 1'
#
loop_
_entity.id
_entity.type
_entity.pdbx_description
1 polymer ?
#
loop_
_entity_poly.entity_id
_entity_poly.type
_entity_poly.pdbx_seq_one_letter_code
_entity_poly.pdbx_strand_id
1 'polypeptide(L)'
;MIFEVEAGICISVANIVTIRHHNETLLRLQTGVSSEFPKSYGAWLIHMELEQIKAQVILKYTKQKGNLELQIQQTKDAIANVEHLAVRNRESYEVQLGTVTKMQEKPMKKLNSILWAMNRALVALQANIARNQRWLKAIHGWIAIYQDLCRRRCHRWDQEITKMRGKIHAIEVTEGFIKAVFDGGPEGALRDQQNNSSIGWFQPQSKCEKMWLSQRRKQTELVISQESCDRIRDMETLLRTKGLSTDEQMVAKKKFFVPHHSLLIRERELSEFVAKLHFEQDVLLTSIDKRKQEKQQLEEKWASVIEKIRGEFANSEEHFRKQTIELQLRLEELLTQIDSMQIMEREELIKTTKNYVNRKRQVNELHQEFAHLGLSLSINGVGRFSYFERRPNYLPYSKKTKSRC
;
A
#
# COMPACT_ATOMS: atom_id res chain seq x y z
N MET A 1 29.42 0.63 12.54
CA MET A 1 30.26 -0.43 11.95
C MET A 1 31.34 0.08 10.99
N ILE A 2 31.60 1.40 10.90
CA ILE A 2 32.73 1.93 10.08
C ILE A 2 33.92 2.33 10.99
N PHE A 3 33.69 2.67 12.25
CA PHE A 3 34.74 3.04 13.21
C PHE A 3 35.56 1.86 13.79
N GLU A 4 35.10 0.62 13.65
CA GLU A 4 35.83 -0.56 14.17
C GLU A 4 36.87 -1.10 13.18
N VAL A 5 36.75 -0.77 11.89
CA VAL A 5 37.66 -1.26 10.84
C VAL A 5 38.94 -0.42 10.79
N GLU A 6 38.85 0.90 11.00
CA GLU A 6 40.05 1.76 11.08
C GLU A 6 40.90 1.48 12.32
N ALA A 7 40.27 1.10 13.45
CA ALA A 7 40.98 0.70 14.66
C ALA A 7 41.75 -0.62 14.47
N GLY A 8 41.24 -1.57 13.68
CA GLY A 8 41.91 -2.83 13.37
C GLY A 8 43.13 -2.68 12.46
N ILE A 9 43.11 -1.71 11.54
CA ILE A 9 44.20 -1.46 10.60
C ILE A 9 45.38 -0.72 11.27
N CYS A 10 45.11 0.20 12.21
CA CYS A 10 46.18 0.86 12.96
C CYS A 10 46.91 -0.08 13.94
N ILE A 11 46.25 -1.10 14.48
CA ILE A 11 46.87 -2.09 15.38
C ILE A 11 47.74 -3.09 14.60
N SER A 12 47.40 -3.43 13.35
CA SER A 12 48.21 -4.36 12.53
C SER A 12 49.49 -3.71 12.01
N VAL A 13 49.44 -2.44 11.59
CA VAL A 13 50.64 -1.70 11.13
C VAL A 13 51.60 -1.41 12.29
N ALA A 14 51.09 -1.11 13.49
CA ALA A 14 51.90 -0.94 14.69
C ALA A 14 52.63 -2.24 15.08
N ASN A 15 51.95 -3.40 14.98
CA ASN A 15 52.54 -4.72 15.23
C ASN A 15 53.59 -5.13 14.19
N ILE A 16 53.41 -4.77 12.91
CA ILE A 16 54.40 -5.04 11.86
C ILE A 16 55.69 -4.22 12.09
N VAL A 17 55.57 -2.97 12.57
CA VAL A 17 56.74 -2.13 12.89
C VAL A 17 57.46 -2.62 14.16
N THR A 18 56.73 -3.07 15.19
CA THR A 18 57.36 -3.65 16.40
C THR A 18 58.02 -5.00 16.11
N ILE A 19 57.43 -5.85 15.26
CA ILE A 19 58.02 -7.14 14.85
C ILE A 19 59.25 -6.92 13.95
N ARG A 20 59.29 -5.85 13.15
CA ARG A 20 60.47 -5.50 12.34
C ARG A 20 61.64 -5.01 13.21
N HIS A 21 61.37 -4.22 14.24
CA HIS A 21 62.40 -3.76 15.18
C HIS A 21 62.87 -4.86 16.14
N HIS A 22 61.99 -5.77 16.56
CA HIS A 22 62.37 -6.91 17.40
C HIS A 22 63.19 -7.97 16.63
N ASN A 23 62.92 -8.17 15.32
CA ASN A 23 63.69 -9.09 14.48
C ASN A 23 65.10 -8.59 14.14
N GLU A 24 65.31 -7.28 13.96
CA GLU A 24 66.67 -6.73 13.80
C GLU A 24 67.51 -6.84 15.09
N THR A 25 66.85 -6.81 16.25
CA THR A 25 67.51 -6.93 17.54
C THR A 25 67.84 -8.39 17.90
N LEU A 26 66.98 -9.35 17.52
CA LEU A 26 67.21 -10.79 17.73
C LEU A 26 68.27 -11.38 16.79
N LEU A 27 68.39 -10.89 15.56
CA LEU A 27 69.49 -11.26 14.66
C LEU A 27 70.86 -10.78 15.17
N ARG A 28 70.91 -9.66 15.89
CA ARG A 28 72.12 -9.17 16.57
C ARG A 28 72.44 -9.92 17.86
N LEU A 29 71.46 -10.57 18.50
CA LEU A 29 71.65 -11.28 19.76
C LEU A 29 71.92 -12.79 19.60
N GLN A 30 71.54 -13.40 18.48
CA GLN A 30 71.83 -14.82 18.21
C GLN A 30 73.09 -15.06 17.34
N THR A 31 73.56 -14.04 16.65
CA THR A 31 74.91 -14.05 16.10
C THR A 31 75.81 -13.43 17.17
N GLY A 32 76.53 -14.25 17.94
CA GLY A 32 77.58 -13.79 18.85
C GLY A 32 78.77 -13.19 18.10
N VAL A 33 78.51 -12.26 17.18
CA VAL A 33 79.49 -11.54 16.38
C VAL A 33 79.56 -10.15 16.97
N SER A 34 80.46 -10.00 17.93
CA SER A 34 80.93 -8.72 18.43
C SER A 34 81.23 -7.80 17.23
N SER A 35 80.76 -6.56 17.29
CA SER A 35 80.93 -5.52 16.28
C SER A 35 82.36 -4.96 16.20
N GLU A 36 83.37 -5.78 16.50
CA GLU A 36 84.77 -5.41 16.34
C GLU A 36 85.21 -5.75 14.91
N PHE A 37 85.63 -4.71 14.18
CA PHE A 37 86.30 -4.86 12.89
C PHE A 37 87.36 -5.97 12.95
N PRO A 38 87.41 -6.90 11.97
CA PRO A 38 88.35 -8.01 12.01
C PRO A 38 89.78 -7.47 11.87
N LYS A 39 90.53 -7.46 12.98
CA LYS A 39 91.94 -7.03 13.05
C LYS A 39 92.91 -8.01 12.33
N SER A 40 92.41 -9.04 11.66
CA SER A 40 93.20 -9.99 10.87
C SER A 40 92.58 -10.25 9.49
N TYR A 41 93.45 -10.37 8.48
CA TYR A 41 93.09 -10.59 7.08
C TYR A 41 92.17 -11.82 6.88
N GLY A 42 92.34 -12.86 7.71
CA GLY A 42 91.54 -14.08 7.65
C GLY A 42 90.10 -13.90 8.13
N ALA A 43 89.86 -13.07 9.15
CA ALA A 43 88.51 -12.81 9.65
C ALA A 43 87.71 -11.90 8.69
N TRP A 44 88.40 -11.01 7.97
CA TRP A 44 87.80 -10.22 6.90
C TRP A 44 87.35 -11.09 5.70
N LEU A 45 88.17 -12.07 5.30
CA LEU A 45 87.85 -12.99 4.22
C LEU A 45 86.60 -13.84 4.52
N ILE A 46 86.50 -14.36 5.76
CA ILE A 46 85.34 -15.16 6.22
C ILE A 46 84.06 -14.33 6.23
N HIS A 47 84.13 -13.07 6.67
CA HIS A 47 82.99 -12.16 6.64
C HIS A 47 82.52 -11.91 5.20
N MET A 48 83.45 -11.68 4.27
CA MET A 48 83.11 -11.45 2.86
C MET A 48 82.45 -12.68 2.20
N GLU A 49 82.98 -13.88 2.45
CA GLU A 49 82.42 -15.14 1.94
C GLU A 49 81.01 -15.40 2.51
N LEU A 50 80.78 -15.11 3.80
CA LEU A 50 79.45 -15.19 4.43
C LEU A 50 78.44 -14.22 3.81
N GLU A 51 78.83 -12.97 3.57
CA GLU A 51 77.96 -11.99 2.90
C GLU A 51 77.63 -12.40 1.47
N GLN A 52 78.57 -13.02 0.75
CA GLN A 52 78.28 -13.61 -0.56
C GLN A 52 77.24 -14.74 -0.51
N ILE A 53 77.33 -15.62 0.49
CA ILE A 53 76.36 -16.72 0.67
C ILE A 53 74.97 -16.15 1.01
N LYS A 54 74.90 -15.17 1.91
CA LYS A 54 73.64 -14.47 2.22
C LYS A 54 73.06 -13.82 0.98
N ALA A 55 73.87 -13.10 0.21
CA ALA A 55 73.43 -12.43 -1.01
C ALA A 55 72.89 -13.43 -2.03
N GLN A 56 73.50 -14.60 -2.21
CA GLN A 56 73.01 -15.65 -3.12
C GLN A 56 71.66 -16.23 -2.69
N VAL A 57 71.47 -16.49 -1.39
CA VAL A 57 70.19 -16.99 -0.87
C VAL A 57 69.11 -15.93 -1.08
N ILE A 58 69.37 -14.67 -0.72
CA ILE A 58 68.41 -13.56 -0.93
C ILE A 58 68.05 -13.43 -2.41
N LEU A 59 69.04 -13.46 -3.32
CA LEU A 59 68.83 -13.34 -4.77
C LEU A 59 67.94 -14.46 -5.35
N LYS A 60 67.94 -15.64 -4.73
CA LYS A 60 67.09 -16.77 -5.13
C LYS A 60 65.60 -16.47 -4.86
N TYR A 61 65.29 -15.79 -3.76
CA TYR A 61 63.92 -15.48 -3.34
C TYR A 61 63.41 -14.13 -3.85
N THR A 62 64.27 -13.17 -4.19
CA THR A 62 63.87 -11.82 -4.64
C THR A 62 62.93 -11.83 -5.85
N LYS A 63 63.18 -12.68 -6.85
CA LYS A 63 62.34 -12.75 -8.05
C LYS A 63 60.93 -13.27 -7.74
N GLN A 64 60.81 -14.29 -6.89
CA GLN A 64 59.52 -14.85 -6.49
C GLN A 64 58.75 -13.88 -5.60
N LYS A 65 59.45 -13.21 -4.66
CA LYS A 65 58.90 -12.17 -3.81
C LYS A 65 58.36 -10.98 -4.61
N GLY A 66 59.13 -10.47 -5.57
CA GLY A 66 58.67 -9.37 -6.43
C GLY A 66 57.42 -9.72 -7.26
N ASN A 67 57.28 -10.97 -7.71
CA ASN A 67 56.07 -11.42 -8.41
C ASN A 67 54.85 -11.49 -7.47
N LEU A 68 55.02 -12.01 -6.24
CA LEU A 68 53.95 -12.06 -5.26
C LEU A 68 53.54 -10.66 -4.78
N GLU A 69 54.50 -9.77 -4.55
CA GLU A 69 54.23 -8.37 -4.22
C GLU A 69 53.43 -7.66 -5.32
N LEU A 70 53.75 -7.93 -6.59
CA LEU A 70 52.98 -7.41 -7.72
C LEU A 70 51.55 -7.95 -7.73
N GLN A 71 51.35 -9.25 -7.52
CA GLN A 71 50.01 -9.85 -7.47
C GLN A 71 49.18 -9.35 -6.30
N ILE A 72 49.81 -9.10 -5.14
CA ILE A 72 49.16 -8.46 -3.99
C ILE A 72 48.70 -7.06 -4.36
N GLN A 73 49.56 -6.26 -4.99
CA GLN A 73 49.18 -4.90 -5.39
C GLN A 73 48.03 -4.92 -6.41
N GLN A 74 48.11 -5.77 -7.43
CA GLN A 74 47.03 -5.94 -8.41
C GLN A 74 45.70 -6.35 -7.75
N THR A 75 45.76 -7.22 -6.75
CA THR A 75 44.57 -7.69 -6.02
C THR A 75 44.00 -6.57 -5.14
N LYS A 76 44.84 -5.77 -4.48
CA LYS A 76 44.42 -4.58 -3.73
C LYS A 76 43.75 -3.55 -4.63
N ASP A 77 44.33 -3.28 -5.79
CA ASP A 77 43.77 -2.35 -6.77
C ASP A 77 42.42 -2.86 -7.31
N ALA A 78 42.29 -4.18 -7.52
CA ALA A 78 41.03 -4.80 -7.91
C ALA A 78 39.96 -4.66 -6.82
N ILE A 79 40.29 -4.87 -5.54
CA ILE A 79 39.37 -4.65 -4.41
C ILE A 79 38.87 -3.20 -4.39
N ALA A 80 39.80 -2.24 -4.44
CA ALA A 80 39.46 -0.81 -4.43
C ALA A 80 38.56 -0.43 -5.62
N ASN A 81 38.79 -1.02 -6.79
CA ASN A 81 37.94 -0.81 -7.96
C ASN A 81 36.53 -1.39 -7.77
N VAL A 82 36.41 -2.60 -7.22
CA VAL A 82 35.10 -3.22 -6.90
C VAL A 82 34.34 -2.39 -5.88
N GLU A 83 34.99 -1.89 -4.83
CA GLU A 83 34.39 -1.01 -3.84
C GLU A 83 33.89 0.31 -4.47
N HIS A 84 34.70 0.93 -5.32
CA HIS A 84 34.29 2.14 -6.05
C HIS A 84 33.09 1.88 -6.97
N LEU A 85 33.08 0.75 -7.68
CA LEU A 85 31.94 0.35 -8.52
C LEU A 85 30.68 0.09 -7.69
N ALA A 86 30.81 -0.52 -6.51
CA ALA A 86 29.69 -0.76 -5.60
C ALA A 86 29.07 0.56 -5.10
N VAL A 87 29.91 1.54 -4.72
CA VAL A 87 29.45 2.89 -4.33
C VAL A 87 28.72 3.56 -5.48
N ARG A 88 29.33 3.57 -6.68
CA ARG A 88 28.72 4.17 -7.87
C ARG A 88 27.39 3.53 -8.25
N ASN A 89 27.28 2.21 -8.08
CA ASN A 89 26.04 1.48 -8.31
C ASN A 89 24.95 1.88 -7.30
N ARG A 90 25.30 2.08 -6.04
CA ARG A 90 24.39 2.59 -5.01
C ARG A 90 23.87 3.99 -5.33
N GLU A 91 24.76 4.90 -5.70
CA GLU A 91 24.38 6.26 -6.11
C GLU A 91 23.47 6.25 -7.34
N SER A 92 23.80 5.42 -8.34
CA SER A 92 22.97 5.22 -9.53
C SER A 92 21.56 4.73 -9.15
N TYR A 93 21.47 3.76 -8.24
CA TYR A 93 20.20 3.25 -7.74
C TYR A 93 19.37 4.34 -7.03
N GLU A 94 19.98 5.13 -6.15
CA GLU A 94 19.29 6.22 -5.45
C GLU A 94 18.72 7.25 -6.42
N VAL A 95 19.49 7.60 -7.47
CA VAL A 95 19.05 8.51 -8.53
C VAL A 95 17.89 7.91 -9.33
N GLN A 96 17.98 6.62 -9.70
CA GLN A 96 16.91 5.93 -10.42
C GLN A 96 15.62 5.87 -9.59
N LEU A 97 15.73 5.49 -8.31
CA LEU A 97 14.59 5.41 -7.40
C LEU A 97 13.95 6.79 -7.22
N GLY A 98 14.76 7.82 -6.97
CA GLY A 98 14.27 9.20 -6.85
C GLY A 98 13.59 9.70 -8.13
N THR A 99 14.07 9.30 -9.30
CA THR A 99 13.47 9.63 -10.60
C THR A 99 12.13 8.91 -10.78
N VAL A 100 12.06 7.63 -10.44
CA VAL A 100 10.83 6.82 -10.49
C VAL A 100 9.77 7.35 -9.54
N THR A 101 10.13 7.71 -8.30
CA THR A 101 9.19 8.34 -7.35
C THR A 101 8.63 9.65 -7.90
N LYS A 102 9.47 10.52 -8.49
CA LYS A 102 9.00 11.77 -9.13
C LYS A 102 8.09 11.49 -10.32
N MET A 103 8.41 10.47 -11.14
CA MET A 103 7.57 10.05 -12.26
C MET A 103 6.23 9.48 -11.82
N GLN A 104 6.17 8.81 -10.68
CA GLN A 104 4.93 8.31 -10.06
C GLN A 104 4.06 9.45 -9.52
N GLU A 105 4.65 10.46 -8.88
CA GLU A 105 3.89 11.54 -8.24
C GLU A 105 3.03 12.34 -9.23
N LYS A 106 3.57 12.65 -10.41
CA LYS A 106 2.89 13.49 -11.41
C LYS A 106 1.53 12.93 -11.88
N PRO A 107 1.43 11.68 -12.37
CA PRO A 107 0.15 11.08 -12.74
C PRO A 107 -0.76 10.89 -11.52
N MET A 108 -0.21 10.53 -10.35
CA MET A 108 -1.00 10.38 -9.12
C MET A 108 -1.64 11.69 -8.66
N LYS A 109 -0.89 12.80 -8.68
CA LYS A 109 -1.41 14.15 -8.38
C LYS A 109 -2.52 14.55 -9.36
N LYS A 110 -2.33 14.29 -10.66
CA LYS A 110 -3.34 14.58 -11.70
C LYS A 110 -4.61 13.74 -11.51
N LEU A 111 -4.48 12.46 -11.17
CA LEU A 111 -5.63 11.60 -10.96
C LEU A 111 -6.39 11.98 -9.68
N ASN A 112 -5.67 12.29 -8.60
CA ASN A 112 -6.28 12.78 -7.36
C ASN A 112 -7.00 14.12 -7.55
N SER A 113 -6.47 15.04 -8.37
CA SER A 113 -7.17 16.31 -8.63
C SER A 113 -8.46 16.10 -9.44
N ILE A 114 -8.46 15.19 -10.41
CA ILE A 114 -9.67 14.79 -11.14
C ILE A 114 -10.69 14.17 -10.20
N LEU A 115 -10.28 13.19 -9.38
CA LEU A 115 -11.16 12.57 -8.38
C LEU A 115 -11.75 13.59 -7.41
N TRP A 116 -10.96 14.56 -6.96
CA TRP A 116 -11.44 15.62 -6.07
C TRP A 116 -12.49 16.51 -6.75
N ALA A 117 -12.25 16.92 -8.00
CA ALA A 117 -13.22 17.69 -8.77
C ALA A 117 -14.53 16.92 -8.99
N MET A 118 -14.46 15.63 -9.32
CA MET A 118 -15.63 14.77 -9.50
C MET A 118 -16.41 14.57 -8.19
N ASN A 119 -15.72 14.33 -7.07
CA ASN A 119 -16.37 14.23 -5.75
C ASN A 119 -17.06 15.54 -5.37
N ARG A 120 -16.45 16.69 -5.68
CA ARG A 120 -17.07 18.00 -5.45
C ARG A 120 -18.34 18.18 -6.29
N ALA A 121 -18.30 17.77 -7.56
CA ALA A 121 -19.47 17.78 -8.44
C ALA A 121 -20.58 16.84 -7.92
N LEU A 122 -20.22 15.66 -7.41
CA LEU A 122 -21.15 14.70 -6.83
C LEU A 122 -21.88 15.29 -5.61
N VAL A 123 -21.14 15.92 -4.70
CA VAL A 123 -21.73 16.58 -3.52
C VAL A 123 -22.68 17.70 -3.93
N ALA A 124 -22.30 18.51 -4.92
CA ALA A 124 -23.18 19.57 -5.45
C ALA A 124 -24.46 18.99 -6.07
N LEU A 125 -24.35 17.91 -6.82
CA LEU A 125 -25.48 17.21 -7.43
C LEU A 125 -26.41 16.61 -6.37
N GLN A 126 -25.86 15.94 -5.36
CA GLN A 126 -26.62 15.39 -4.23
C GLN A 126 -27.36 16.48 -3.44
N ALA A 127 -26.74 17.63 -3.24
CA ALA A 127 -27.40 18.78 -2.62
C ALA A 127 -28.57 19.31 -3.49
N ASN A 128 -28.41 19.35 -4.81
CA ASN A 128 -29.46 19.74 -5.74
C ASN A 128 -30.64 18.74 -5.72
N ILE A 129 -30.35 17.44 -5.76
CA ILE A 129 -31.34 16.37 -5.62
C ILE A 129 -32.12 16.54 -4.31
N ALA A 130 -31.43 16.68 -3.17
CA ALA A 130 -32.06 16.85 -1.87
C ALA A 130 -32.95 18.10 -1.82
N ARG A 131 -32.53 19.20 -2.44
CA ARG A 131 -33.34 20.43 -2.56
C ARG A 131 -34.61 20.19 -3.37
N ASN A 132 -34.51 19.56 -4.54
CA ASN A 132 -35.67 19.30 -5.40
C ASN A 132 -36.64 18.27 -4.77
N GLN A 133 -36.13 17.27 -4.05
CA GLN A 133 -36.96 16.34 -3.28
C GLN A 133 -37.76 17.06 -2.18
N ARG A 134 -37.18 18.07 -1.50
CA ARG A 134 -37.93 18.90 -0.53
C ARG A 134 -39.06 19.68 -1.19
N TRP A 135 -38.80 20.27 -2.37
CA TRP A 135 -39.83 20.96 -3.15
C TRP A 135 -40.95 20.01 -3.60
N LEU A 136 -40.59 18.81 -4.02
CA LEU A 136 -41.53 17.78 -4.45
C LEU A 136 -42.45 17.35 -3.29
N LYS A 137 -41.88 17.13 -2.10
CA LYS A 137 -42.67 16.89 -0.86
C LYS A 137 -43.61 18.05 -0.54
N ALA A 138 -43.15 19.29 -0.70
CA ALA A 138 -43.98 20.47 -0.46
C ALA A 138 -45.16 20.54 -1.47
N ILE A 139 -44.89 20.29 -2.76
CA ILE A 139 -45.93 20.26 -3.81
C ILE A 139 -46.95 19.15 -3.52
N HIS A 140 -46.51 17.95 -3.12
CA HIS A 140 -47.40 16.87 -2.70
C HIS A 140 -48.30 17.28 -1.52
N GLY A 141 -47.74 17.97 -0.53
CA GLY A 141 -48.51 18.52 0.59
C GLY A 141 -49.58 19.51 0.13
N TRP A 142 -49.23 20.45 -0.77
CA TRP A 142 -50.19 21.40 -1.32
C TRP A 142 -51.30 20.74 -2.15
N ILE A 143 -50.95 19.75 -2.98
CA ILE A 143 -51.94 18.96 -3.73
C ILE A 143 -52.90 18.25 -2.78
N ALA A 144 -52.40 17.66 -1.69
CA ALA A 144 -53.24 16.99 -0.70
C ALA A 144 -54.22 17.96 -0.02
N ILE A 145 -53.73 19.15 0.40
CA ILE A 145 -54.57 20.20 0.99
C ILE A 145 -55.64 20.66 0.00
N TYR A 146 -55.26 20.91 -1.25
CA TYR A 146 -56.19 21.33 -2.30
C TYR A 146 -57.28 20.28 -2.55
N GLN A 147 -56.89 19.00 -2.67
CA GLN A 147 -57.84 17.90 -2.84
C GLN A 147 -58.80 17.80 -1.65
N ASP A 148 -58.33 17.97 -0.42
CA ASP A 148 -59.17 17.96 0.78
C ASP A 148 -60.17 19.13 0.79
N LEU A 149 -59.72 20.34 0.47
CA LEU A 149 -60.58 21.52 0.35
C LEU A 149 -61.67 21.33 -0.72
N CYS A 150 -61.32 20.79 -1.88
CA CYS A 150 -62.28 20.45 -2.93
C CYS A 150 -63.31 19.43 -2.43
N ARG A 151 -62.88 18.35 -1.76
CA ARG A 151 -63.79 17.35 -1.18
C ARG A 151 -64.76 17.97 -0.18
N ARG A 152 -64.26 18.79 0.75
CA ARG A 152 -65.10 19.49 1.75
C ARG A 152 -66.09 20.45 1.10
N ARG A 153 -65.69 21.13 0.03
CA ARG A 153 -66.59 22.02 -0.72
C ARG A 153 -67.67 21.20 -1.41
N CYS A 154 -67.32 20.18 -2.19
CA CYS A 154 -68.29 19.30 -2.86
C CYS A 154 -69.26 18.67 -1.86
N HIS A 155 -68.79 18.19 -0.72
CA HIS A 155 -69.66 17.65 0.33
C HIS A 155 -70.69 18.65 0.84
N ARG A 156 -70.30 19.92 1.04
CA ARG A 156 -71.25 20.98 1.42
C ARG A 156 -72.30 21.23 0.34
N TRP A 157 -71.89 21.28 -0.93
CA TRP A 157 -72.83 21.41 -2.06
C TRP A 157 -73.79 20.23 -2.16
N ASP A 158 -73.30 18.99 -2.00
CA ASP A 158 -74.14 17.79 -2.00
C ASP A 158 -75.16 17.82 -0.86
N GLN A 159 -74.75 18.24 0.35
CA GLN A 159 -75.67 18.41 1.48
C GLN A 159 -76.75 19.47 1.20
N GLU A 160 -76.39 20.60 0.59
CA GLU A 160 -77.35 21.66 0.22
C GLU A 160 -78.32 21.19 -0.86
N ILE A 161 -77.83 20.49 -1.89
CA ILE A 161 -78.66 19.91 -2.94
C ILE A 161 -79.64 18.89 -2.34
N THR A 162 -79.18 18.01 -1.46
CA THR A 162 -80.04 17.02 -0.80
C THR A 162 -81.10 17.69 0.07
N LYS A 163 -80.75 18.75 0.81
CA LYS A 163 -81.73 19.55 1.57
C LYS A 163 -82.79 20.19 0.66
N MET A 164 -82.37 20.76 -0.48
CA MET A 164 -83.31 21.33 -1.45
C MET A 164 -84.22 20.28 -2.08
N ARG A 165 -83.66 19.13 -2.48
CA ARG A 165 -84.45 17.99 -2.98
C ARG A 165 -85.46 17.48 -1.96
N GLY A 166 -85.08 17.40 -0.69
CA GLY A 166 -86.00 17.05 0.40
C GLY A 166 -87.14 18.05 0.56
N LYS A 167 -86.86 19.35 0.45
CA LYS A 167 -87.90 20.40 0.47
C LYS A 167 -88.84 20.31 -0.73
N ILE A 168 -88.30 20.11 -1.94
CA ILE A 168 -89.10 19.92 -3.16
C ILE A 168 -89.99 18.69 -3.03
N HIS A 169 -89.42 17.56 -2.58
CA HIS A 169 -90.18 16.33 -2.38
C HIS A 169 -91.28 16.50 -1.32
N ALA A 170 -91.02 17.23 -0.23
CA ALA A 170 -92.05 17.55 0.76
C ALA A 170 -93.19 18.38 0.14
N ILE A 171 -92.87 19.36 -0.70
CA ILE A 171 -93.86 20.15 -1.44
C ILE A 171 -94.67 19.26 -2.39
N GLU A 172 -94.01 18.43 -3.21
CA GLU A 172 -94.65 17.49 -4.13
C GLU A 172 -95.55 16.48 -3.41
N VAL A 173 -95.13 16.00 -2.23
CA VAL A 173 -95.94 15.08 -1.40
C VAL A 173 -97.14 15.82 -0.80
N THR A 174 -96.99 17.07 -0.35
CA THR A 174 -98.13 17.87 0.10
C THR A 174 -99.07 18.23 -1.05
N GLU A 175 -98.56 18.50 -2.24
CA GLU A 175 -99.34 18.81 -3.43
C GLU A 175 -100.06 17.56 -3.94
N GLY A 176 -99.40 16.40 -3.95
CA GLY A 176 -100.00 15.10 -4.23
C GLY A 176 -101.02 14.67 -3.18
N PHE A 177 -100.79 14.98 -1.90
CA PHE A 177 -101.78 14.81 -0.83
C PHE A 177 -102.99 15.72 -1.02
N ILE A 178 -102.77 17.01 -1.33
CA ILE A 178 -103.84 17.97 -1.62
C ILE A 178 -104.63 17.50 -2.85
N LYS A 179 -103.96 17.02 -3.90
CA LYS A 179 -104.61 16.43 -5.09
C LYS A 179 -105.42 15.18 -4.74
N ALA A 180 -104.88 14.29 -3.92
CA ALA A 180 -105.55 13.05 -3.52
C ALA A 180 -106.75 13.30 -2.57
N VAL A 181 -106.68 14.33 -1.74
CA VAL A 181 -107.71 14.68 -0.74
C VAL A 181 -108.79 15.60 -1.32
N PHE A 182 -108.41 16.51 -2.22
CA PHE A 182 -109.31 17.56 -2.75
C PHE A 182 -109.63 17.43 -4.24
N ASP A 183 -108.74 16.87 -5.08
CA ASP A 183 -108.99 16.67 -6.53
C ASP A 183 -109.54 15.28 -6.87
N GLY A 184 -109.93 14.48 -5.86
CA GLY A 184 -110.87 13.36 -6.01
C GLY A 184 -112.31 13.78 -6.32
N GLY A 185 -112.54 15.08 -6.61
CA GLY A 185 -113.74 15.64 -7.23
C GLY A 185 -114.84 16.08 -6.25
N PRO A 186 -115.32 17.34 -6.34
CA PRO A 186 -116.56 17.75 -5.70
C PRO A 186 -117.56 18.36 -6.71
N GLU A 187 -118.10 17.56 -7.62
CA GLU A 187 -119.51 17.72 -8.03
C GLU A 187 -120.46 16.87 -7.17
N GLY A 188 -119.95 16.08 -6.21
CA GLY A 188 -120.76 15.10 -5.47
C GLY A 188 -121.00 15.34 -3.97
N ALA A 189 -120.38 16.34 -3.32
CA ALA A 189 -120.41 16.43 -1.85
C ALA A 189 -120.55 17.86 -1.27
N LEU A 190 -121.07 18.81 -2.04
CA LEU A 190 -121.30 20.20 -1.60
C LEU A 190 -122.77 20.64 -1.64
N ARG A 191 -123.72 19.71 -1.74
CA ARG A 191 -125.07 19.92 -1.20
C ARG A 191 -125.13 19.16 0.12
N ASP A 192 -125.63 19.81 1.15
CA ASP A 192 -125.84 19.28 2.50
C ASP A 192 -124.65 19.38 3.46
N GLN A 193 -124.03 20.56 3.58
CA GLN A 193 -123.50 21.03 4.88
C GLN A 193 -123.22 22.54 4.91
N GLN A 194 -124.15 23.36 4.40
CA GLN A 194 -124.34 24.71 4.93
C GLN A 194 -125.28 24.59 6.14
N ASN A 195 -124.69 24.35 7.30
CA ASN A 195 -125.11 24.88 8.61
C ASN A 195 -124.30 24.17 9.70
N ASN A 196 -123.19 24.81 10.10
CA ASN A 196 -122.74 24.99 11.49
C ASN A 196 -121.21 25.17 11.55
N SER A 197 -120.87 26.39 11.92
CA SER A 197 -119.60 26.96 12.36
C SER A 197 -118.52 26.01 12.95
N SER A 198 -117.29 26.25 12.47
CA SER A 198 -116.04 26.40 13.23
C SER A 198 -115.42 25.21 14.01
N ILE A 199 -114.09 25.09 13.83
CA ILE A 199 -113.05 24.52 14.73
C ILE A 199 -112.55 23.10 14.41
N GLY A 200 -111.24 23.00 14.19
CA GLY A 200 -110.38 21.99 14.82
C GLY A 200 -110.25 20.64 14.13
N TRP A 201 -109.02 20.12 14.13
CA TRP A 201 -108.70 18.73 13.79
C TRP A 201 -109.50 17.78 14.69
N PHE A 202 -110.51 17.10 14.14
CA PHE A 202 -111.32 16.15 14.89
C PHE A 202 -110.72 14.74 14.83
N GLN A 203 -110.29 14.23 15.99
CA GLN A 203 -110.27 12.79 16.25
C GLN A 203 -111.71 12.32 16.54
N PRO A 204 -112.16 11.18 16.01
CA PRO A 204 -113.52 10.69 16.22
C PRO A 204 -113.73 10.26 17.69
N GLN A 205 -114.56 10.98 18.44
CA GLN A 205 -114.81 10.71 19.86
C GLN A 205 -116.12 9.94 20.11
N SER A 206 -117.00 9.82 19.11
CA SER A 206 -118.29 9.11 19.24
C SER A 206 -118.21 7.62 18.84
N LYS A 207 -118.93 6.75 19.57
CA LYS A 207 -119.02 5.30 19.28
C LYS A 207 -119.67 5.02 17.91
N CYS A 208 -120.63 5.84 17.51
CA CYS A 208 -121.28 5.77 16.20
C CYS A 208 -120.34 6.21 15.07
N GLU A 209 -119.50 7.20 15.34
CA GLU A 209 -118.52 7.73 14.39
C GLU A 209 -117.36 6.75 14.16
N LYS A 210 -116.90 6.07 15.22
CA LYS A 210 -115.94 4.97 15.13
C LYS A 210 -116.49 3.76 14.39
N MET A 211 -117.77 3.41 14.58
CA MET A 211 -118.42 2.36 13.79
C MET A 211 -118.53 2.76 12.32
N TRP A 212 -118.97 3.99 12.03
CA TRP A 212 -119.10 4.48 10.66
C TRP A 212 -117.76 4.51 9.93
N LEU A 213 -116.68 4.94 10.58
CA LEU A 213 -115.32 4.91 10.03
C LEU A 213 -114.77 3.49 9.87
N SER A 214 -115.06 2.58 10.81
CA SER A 214 -114.67 1.16 10.67
C SER A 214 -115.43 0.48 9.53
N GLN A 215 -116.69 0.84 9.32
CA GLN A 215 -117.53 0.33 8.24
C GLN A 215 -117.11 0.90 6.88
N ARG A 216 -116.77 2.19 6.81
CA ARG A 216 -116.13 2.77 5.63
C ARG A 216 -114.79 2.12 5.33
N ARG A 217 -113.91 1.93 6.33
CA ARG A 217 -112.62 1.25 6.15
C ARG A 217 -112.81 -0.16 5.60
N LYS A 218 -113.74 -0.96 6.14
CA LYS A 218 -114.07 -2.29 5.61
C LYS A 218 -114.64 -2.25 4.19
N GLN A 219 -115.46 -1.26 3.86
CA GLN A 219 -115.97 -1.06 2.49
C GLN A 219 -114.85 -0.65 1.52
N THR A 220 -113.86 0.13 1.97
CA THR A 220 -112.72 0.53 1.15
C THR A 220 -111.74 -0.64 0.96
N GLU A 221 -111.50 -1.43 2.02
CA GLU A 221 -110.70 -2.67 1.98
C GLU A 221 -111.35 -3.76 1.09
N LEU A 222 -112.67 -3.74 0.90
CA LEU A 222 -113.38 -4.62 -0.04
C LEU A 222 -113.27 -4.19 -1.51
N VAL A 223 -112.97 -2.91 -1.77
CA VAL A 223 -112.87 -2.32 -3.13
C VAL A 223 -111.42 -2.28 -3.62
N ILE A 224 -110.45 -2.29 -2.70
CA ILE A 224 -109.02 -2.20 -2.98
C ILE A 224 -108.45 -3.63 -3.10
N SER A 225 -107.77 -3.94 -4.20
CA SER A 225 -107.19 -5.28 -4.41
C SER A 225 -106.13 -5.59 -3.34
N GLN A 226 -106.02 -6.86 -2.93
CA GLN A 226 -105.03 -7.32 -1.92
C GLN A 226 -103.61 -6.84 -2.24
N GLU A 227 -103.27 -6.77 -3.53
CA GLU A 227 -101.98 -6.30 -4.04
C GLU A 227 -101.67 -4.84 -3.70
N SER A 228 -102.68 -3.98 -3.66
CA SER A 228 -102.52 -2.58 -3.24
C SER A 228 -102.40 -2.42 -1.73
N CYS A 229 -103.06 -3.27 -0.94
CA CYS A 229 -102.86 -3.34 0.51
C CYS A 229 -101.44 -3.79 0.88
N ASP A 230 -100.89 -4.76 0.15
CA ASP A 230 -99.52 -5.24 0.37
C ASP A 230 -98.48 -4.20 -0.07
N ARG A 231 -98.70 -3.47 -1.19
CA ARG A 231 -97.85 -2.33 -1.59
C ARG A 231 -97.80 -1.21 -0.55
N ILE A 232 -98.91 -0.91 0.10
CA ILE A 232 -98.95 0.10 1.17
C ILE A 232 -98.12 -0.38 2.37
N ARG A 233 -98.22 -1.67 2.71
CA ARG A 233 -97.46 -2.28 3.82
C ARG A 233 -95.95 -2.33 3.52
N ASP A 234 -95.57 -2.59 2.26
CA ASP A 234 -94.18 -2.55 1.79
C ASP A 234 -93.61 -1.13 1.79
N MET A 235 -94.39 -0.12 1.39
CA MET A 235 -93.95 1.27 1.51
C MET A 235 -93.76 1.67 2.99
N GLU A 236 -94.62 1.19 3.89
CA GLU A 236 -94.51 1.45 5.33
C GLU A 236 -93.25 0.81 5.94
N THR A 237 -92.92 -0.43 5.57
CA THR A 237 -91.70 -1.10 6.04
C THR A 237 -90.44 -0.46 5.45
N LEU A 238 -90.48 -0.01 4.19
CA LEU A 238 -89.38 0.69 3.53
C LEU A 238 -89.10 2.07 4.16
N LEU A 239 -90.15 2.78 4.58
CA LEU A 239 -90.02 4.06 5.29
C LEU A 239 -89.51 3.90 6.72
N ARG A 240 -89.92 2.83 7.42
CA ARG A 240 -89.43 2.51 8.77
C ARG A 240 -87.96 2.05 8.79
N THR A 241 -87.46 1.45 7.70
CA THR A 241 -86.08 0.94 7.60
C THR A 241 -85.08 1.94 7.04
N LYS A 242 -85.51 2.94 6.25
CA LYS A 242 -84.65 4.00 5.67
C LYS A 242 -84.04 4.99 6.68
N GLY A 243 -84.40 4.91 7.96
CA GLY A 243 -83.82 5.77 9.00
C GLY A 243 -82.38 5.43 9.44
N LEU A 244 -81.78 4.33 8.95
CA LEU A 244 -80.55 3.80 9.57
C LEU A 244 -79.42 3.36 8.62
N SER A 245 -79.45 3.61 7.30
CA SER A 245 -78.37 3.12 6.43
C SER A 245 -77.82 4.11 5.38
N THR A 246 -76.50 4.32 5.47
CA THR A 246 -75.55 4.28 4.32
C THR A 246 -75.31 5.50 3.42
N ASP A 247 -75.69 6.74 3.76
CA ASP A 247 -75.23 7.89 2.94
C ASP A 247 -73.85 8.44 3.35
N GLU A 248 -73.46 8.35 4.62
CA GLU A 248 -72.16 8.88 5.07
C GLU A 248 -70.94 8.03 4.62
N GLN A 249 -71.13 6.73 4.38
CA GLN A 249 -70.04 5.82 3.97
C GLN A 249 -69.78 5.83 2.45
N MET A 250 -70.75 6.21 1.61
CA MET A 250 -70.57 6.32 0.16
C MET A 250 -69.80 7.59 -0.25
N VAL A 251 -69.89 8.66 0.54
CA VAL A 251 -69.17 9.92 0.28
C VAL A 251 -67.65 9.75 0.43
N ALA A 252 -67.20 8.86 1.33
CA ALA A 252 -65.78 8.64 1.59
C ALA A 252 -64.99 8.01 0.41
N LYS A 253 -65.66 7.43 -0.60
CA LYS A 253 -65.01 6.70 -1.70
C LYS A 253 -64.96 7.43 -3.05
N LYS A 254 -65.59 8.60 -3.21
CA LYS A 254 -65.40 9.40 -4.44
C LYS A 254 -64.06 10.11 -4.39
N LYS A 255 -63.03 9.50 -4.99
CA LYS A 255 -61.78 10.19 -5.32
C LYS A 255 -62.10 11.33 -6.31
N PHE A 256 -62.34 12.52 -5.79
CA PHE A 256 -62.40 13.74 -6.59
C PHE A 256 -61.01 13.98 -7.19
N PHE A 257 -60.85 13.62 -8.46
CA PHE A 257 -59.65 13.86 -9.22
C PHE A 257 -59.88 15.10 -10.08
N VAL A 258 -59.14 16.18 -9.82
CA VAL A 258 -59.13 17.37 -10.68
C VAL A 258 -57.96 17.20 -11.65
N PRO A 259 -58.17 16.81 -12.92
CA PRO A 259 -57.09 16.31 -13.78
C PRO A 259 -56.11 17.39 -14.26
N HIS A 260 -56.39 18.67 -14.01
CA HIS A 260 -55.70 19.79 -14.67
C HIS A 260 -55.24 20.90 -13.71
N HIS A 261 -54.93 20.58 -12.45
CA HIS A 261 -54.35 21.58 -11.55
C HIS A 261 -52.88 21.85 -11.91
N SER A 262 -52.48 23.13 -11.95
CA SER A 262 -51.10 23.55 -12.28
C SER A 262 -50.03 22.88 -11.39
N LEU A 263 -50.37 22.60 -10.13
CA LEU A 263 -49.50 21.85 -9.21
C LEU A 263 -49.23 20.40 -9.65
N LEU A 264 -50.18 19.71 -10.30
CA LEU A 264 -49.97 18.35 -10.79
C LEU A 264 -49.04 18.33 -12.01
N ILE A 265 -49.12 19.37 -12.86
CA ILE A 265 -48.17 19.56 -13.97
C ILE A 265 -46.77 19.79 -13.41
N ARG A 266 -46.66 20.70 -12.43
CA ARG A 266 -45.39 21.04 -11.79
C ARG A 266 -44.76 19.87 -11.02
N GLU A 267 -45.58 19.03 -10.40
CA GLU A 267 -45.17 17.81 -9.73
C GLU A 267 -44.53 16.82 -10.71
N ARG A 268 -45.16 16.61 -11.87
CA ARG A 268 -44.62 15.74 -12.93
C ARG A 268 -43.29 16.27 -13.46
N GLU A 269 -43.24 17.55 -13.84
CA GLU A 269 -42.01 18.21 -14.32
C GLU A 269 -40.85 18.07 -13.34
N LEU A 270 -41.10 18.33 -12.05
CA LEU A 270 -40.08 18.25 -11.01
C LEU A 270 -39.66 16.80 -10.75
N SER A 271 -40.59 15.85 -10.82
CA SER A 271 -40.30 14.41 -10.68
C SER A 271 -39.40 13.91 -11.81
N GLU A 272 -39.69 14.28 -13.05
CA GLU A 272 -38.85 13.97 -14.22
C GLU A 272 -37.47 14.62 -14.10
N PHE A 273 -37.40 15.86 -13.63
CA PHE A 273 -36.13 16.55 -13.40
C PHE A 273 -35.29 15.87 -12.31
N VAL A 274 -35.90 15.47 -11.20
CA VAL A 274 -35.22 14.71 -10.13
C VAL A 274 -34.72 13.36 -10.64
N ALA A 275 -35.50 12.67 -11.47
CA ALA A 275 -35.08 11.41 -12.09
C ALA A 275 -33.85 11.60 -13.01
N LYS A 276 -33.81 12.68 -13.80
CA LYS A 276 -32.63 13.04 -14.61
C LYS A 276 -31.40 13.30 -13.74
N LEU A 277 -31.54 14.03 -12.64
CA LEU A 277 -30.43 14.27 -11.71
C LEU A 277 -29.92 12.99 -11.05
N HIS A 278 -30.81 12.05 -10.70
CA HIS A 278 -30.40 10.73 -10.20
C HIS A 278 -29.62 9.94 -11.25
N PHE A 279 -30.05 9.97 -12.52
CA PHE A 279 -29.29 9.35 -13.61
C PHE A 279 -27.89 9.98 -13.76
N GLU A 280 -27.78 11.31 -13.71
CA GLU A 280 -26.49 12.01 -13.72
C GLU A 280 -25.62 11.60 -12.52
N GLN A 281 -26.23 11.35 -11.35
CA GLN A 281 -25.53 10.89 -10.15
C GLN A 281 -24.93 9.51 -10.37
N ASP A 282 -25.67 8.57 -10.95
CA ASP A 282 -25.22 7.21 -11.21
C ASP A 282 -24.09 7.20 -12.26
N VAL A 283 -24.20 8.01 -13.31
CA VAL A 283 -23.13 8.20 -14.31
C VAL A 283 -21.86 8.77 -13.68
N LEU A 284 -22.00 9.72 -12.76
CA LEU A 284 -20.85 10.29 -12.06
C LEU A 284 -20.22 9.31 -11.08
N LEU A 285 -21.02 8.55 -10.33
CA LEU A 285 -20.55 7.51 -9.40
C LEU A 285 -19.76 6.42 -10.13
N THR A 286 -20.32 5.89 -11.23
CA THR A 286 -19.62 4.88 -12.06
C THR A 286 -18.31 5.43 -12.63
N SER A 287 -18.29 6.70 -13.03
CA SER A 287 -17.07 7.37 -13.50
C SER A 287 -16.04 7.54 -12.39
N ILE A 288 -16.46 7.89 -11.16
CA ILE A 288 -15.58 7.98 -9.98
C ILE A 288 -14.98 6.62 -9.65
N ASP A 289 -15.78 5.56 -9.66
CA ASP A 289 -15.30 4.22 -9.32
C ASP A 289 -14.33 3.69 -10.38
N LYS A 290 -14.58 3.95 -11.67
CA LYS A 290 -13.59 3.69 -12.73
C LYS A 290 -12.26 4.41 -12.48
N ARG A 291 -12.30 5.70 -12.08
CA ARG A 291 -11.07 6.46 -11.77
C ARG A 291 -10.36 5.93 -10.51
N LYS A 292 -11.08 5.42 -9.52
CA LYS A 292 -10.49 4.76 -8.34
C LYS A 292 -9.80 3.45 -8.73
N GLN A 293 -10.42 2.64 -9.60
CA GLN A 293 -9.78 1.43 -10.13
C GLN A 293 -8.52 1.75 -10.94
N GLU A 294 -8.57 2.76 -11.81
CA GLU A 294 -7.39 3.25 -12.55
C GLU A 294 -6.27 3.66 -11.57
N LYS A 295 -6.61 4.31 -10.45
CA LYS A 295 -5.65 4.68 -9.41
C LYS A 295 -4.99 3.45 -8.79
N GLN A 296 -5.78 2.47 -8.37
CA GLN A 296 -5.28 1.24 -7.76
C GLN A 296 -4.35 0.48 -8.72
N GLN A 297 -4.76 0.31 -9.98
CA GLN A 297 -3.92 -0.34 -11.00
C GLN A 297 -2.61 0.43 -11.25
N LEU A 298 -2.63 1.76 -11.18
CA LEU A 298 -1.43 2.56 -11.33
C LEU A 298 -0.49 2.37 -10.12
N GLU A 299 -1.04 2.38 -8.90
CA GLU A 299 -0.29 2.13 -7.66
C GLU A 299 0.37 0.74 -7.68
N GLU A 300 -0.35 -0.30 -8.09
CA GLU A 300 0.18 -1.66 -8.24
C GLU A 300 1.30 -1.74 -9.30
N LYS A 301 1.11 -1.12 -10.47
CA LYS A 301 2.13 -1.08 -11.53
C LYS A 301 3.40 -0.39 -11.04
N TRP A 302 3.27 0.75 -10.36
CA TRP A 302 4.43 1.46 -9.80
C TRP A 302 5.10 0.66 -8.69
N ALA A 303 4.33 0.01 -7.81
CA ALA A 303 4.89 -0.88 -6.80
C ALA A 303 5.69 -2.02 -7.44
N SER A 304 5.17 -2.64 -8.51
CA SER A 304 5.90 -3.68 -9.25
C SER A 304 7.21 -3.16 -9.85
N VAL A 305 7.22 -1.97 -10.43
CA VAL A 305 8.44 -1.36 -10.98
C VAL A 305 9.47 -1.08 -9.88
N ILE A 306 9.03 -0.53 -8.74
CA ILE A 306 9.90 -0.26 -7.59
C ILE A 306 10.49 -1.56 -7.03
N GLU A 307 9.68 -2.61 -6.91
CA GLU A 307 10.14 -3.92 -6.45
C GLU A 307 11.14 -4.57 -7.42
N LYS A 308 10.94 -4.44 -8.73
CA LYS A 308 11.92 -4.90 -9.73
C LYS A 308 13.26 -4.18 -9.57
N ILE A 309 13.23 -2.85 -9.44
CA ILE A 309 14.43 -2.03 -9.24
C ILE A 309 15.14 -2.44 -7.93
N ARG A 310 14.39 -2.63 -6.84
CA ARG A 310 14.92 -3.16 -5.56
C ARG A 310 15.57 -4.53 -5.72
N GLY A 311 14.92 -5.45 -6.45
CA GLY A 311 15.46 -6.78 -6.71
C GLY A 311 16.75 -6.75 -7.53
N GLU A 312 16.80 -5.96 -8.60
CA GLU A 312 18.01 -5.75 -9.40
C GLU A 312 19.15 -5.17 -8.58
N PHE A 313 18.85 -4.20 -7.71
CA PHE A 313 19.83 -3.64 -6.79
C PHE A 313 20.35 -4.67 -5.79
N ALA A 314 19.47 -5.42 -5.12
CA ALA A 314 19.88 -6.46 -4.19
C ALA A 314 20.77 -7.52 -4.86
N ASN A 315 20.43 -7.94 -6.07
CA ASN A 315 21.25 -8.88 -6.85
C ASN A 315 22.64 -8.29 -7.17
N SER A 316 22.70 -7.00 -7.54
CA SER A 316 23.97 -6.33 -7.83
C SER A 316 24.82 -6.13 -6.57
N GLU A 317 24.21 -5.81 -5.43
CA GLU A 317 24.90 -5.67 -4.14
C GLU A 317 25.46 -7.02 -3.67
N GLU A 318 24.70 -8.11 -3.83
CA GLU A 318 25.17 -9.45 -3.55
C GLU A 318 26.33 -9.86 -4.47
N HIS A 319 26.26 -9.50 -5.76
CA HIS A 319 27.34 -9.75 -6.71
C HIS A 319 28.64 -9.03 -6.31
N PHE A 320 28.58 -7.73 -5.99
CA PHE A 320 29.76 -6.99 -5.53
C PHE A 320 30.30 -7.57 -4.22
N ARG A 321 29.43 -7.92 -3.27
CA ARG A 321 29.84 -8.54 -2.01
C ARG A 321 30.58 -9.86 -2.22
N LYS A 322 30.09 -10.72 -3.12
CA LYS A 322 30.75 -11.99 -3.48
C LYS A 322 32.13 -11.75 -4.07
N GLN A 323 32.25 -10.81 -5.03
CA GLN A 323 33.53 -10.46 -5.63
C GLN A 323 34.53 -9.90 -4.61
N THR A 324 34.09 -9.03 -3.71
CA THR A 324 34.96 -8.50 -2.64
C THR A 324 35.47 -9.61 -1.74
N ILE A 325 34.62 -10.54 -1.31
CA ILE A 325 35.02 -11.69 -0.47
C ILE A 325 36.05 -12.57 -1.21
N GLU A 326 35.80 -12.89 -2.48
CA GLU A 326 36.72 -13.70 -3.30
C GLU A 326 38.11 -13.04 -3.43
N LEU A 327 38.15 -11.73 -3.69
CA LEU A 327 39.40 -10.99 -3.78
C LEU A 327 40.10 -10.85 -2.43
N GLN A 328 39.36 -10.71 -1.32
CA GLN A 328 39.91 -10.69 0.04
C GLN A 328 40.55 -12.03 0.41
N LEU A 329 39.87 -13.15 0.14
CA LEU A 329 40.43 -14.48 0.34
C LEU A 329 41.71 -14.67 -0.49
N ARG A 330 41.69 -14.23 -1.76
CA ARG A 330 42.87 -14.29 -2.61
C ARG A 330 44.03 -13.44 -2.07
N LEU A 331 43.74 -12.27 -1.51
CA LEU A 331 44.74 -11.41 -0.89
C LEU A 331 45.37 -12.08 0.35
N GLU A 332 44.56 -12.71 1.20
CA GLU A 332 45.03 -13.46 2.37
C GLU A 332 45.92 -14.66 1.96
N GLU A 333 45.54 -15.40 0.91
CA GLU A 333 46.38 -16.46 0.34
C GLU A 333 47.73 -15.94 -0.14
N LEU A 334 47.76 -14.80 -0.85
CA LEU A 334 49.01 -14.22 -1.34
C LEU A 334 49.90 -13.70 -0.20
N LEU A 335 49.30 -13.12 0.84
CA LEU A 335 50.03 -12.67 2.04
C LEU A 335 50.65 -13.85 2.79
N THR A 336 49.90 -14.93 2.99
CA THR A 336 50.42 -16.15 3.63
C THR A 336 51.52 -16.83 2.80
N GLN A 337 51.44 -16.78 1.46
CA GLN A 337 52.51 -17.22 0.57
C GLN A 337 53.79 -16.38 0.74
N ILE A 338 53.68 -15.05 0.86
CA ILE A 338 54.84 -14.21 1.15
C ILE A 338 55.44 -14.54 2.51
N ASP A 339 54.63 -14.70 3.54
CA ASP A 339 55.12 -15.01 4.89
C ASP A 339 55.83 -16.37 4.94
N SER A 340 55.25 -17.39 4.32
CA SER A 340 55.89 -18.71 4.20
C SER A 340 57.22 -18.65 3.44
N MET A 341 57.32 -17.86 2.36
CA MET A 341 58.59 -17.65 1.67
C MET A 341 59.62 -16.95 2.53
N GLN A 342 59.24 -15.96 3.34
CA GLN A 342 60.17 -15.29 4.25
C GLN A 342 60.71 -16.25 5.32
N ILE A 343 59.89 -17.19 5.79
CA ILE A 343 60.32 -18.24 6.70
C ILE A 343 61.30 -19.19 6.00
N MET A 344 60.97 -19.67 4.79
CA MET A 344 61.86 -20.55 4.01
C MET A 344 63.20 -19.88 3.68
N GLU A 345 63.20 -18.61 3.31
CA GLU A 345 64.40 -17.81 3.07
C GLU A 345 65.27 -17.76 4.33
N ARG A 346 64.69 -17.44 5.49
CA ARG A 346 65.41 -17.39 6.77
C ARG A 346 65.99 -18.75 7.17
N GLU A 347 65.23 -19.83 7.02
CA GLU A 347 65.67 -21.19 7.34
C GLU A 347 66.81 -21.65 6.42
N GLU A 348 66.71 -21.39 5.12
CA GLU A 348 67.78 -21.70 4.15
C GLU A 348 69.04 -20.89 4.47
N LEU A 349 68.89 -19.62 4.85
CA LEU A 349 70.00 -18.74 5.22
C LEU A 349 70.68 -19.20 6.51
N ILE A 350 69.92 -19.62 7.53
CA ILE A 350 70.48 -20.21 8.77
C ILE A 350 71.21 -21.53 8.45
N LYS A 351 70.61 -22.41 7.64
CA LYS A 351 71.17 -23.72 7.30
C LYS A 351 72.46 -23.60 6.49
N THR A 352 72.48 -22.76 5.46
CA THR A 352 73.65 -22.50 4.61
C THR A 352 74.78 -21.86 5.41
N THR A 353 74.46 -20.88 6.27
CA THR A 353 75.43 -20.24 7.16
C THR A 353 76.05 -21.25 8.14
N LYS A 354 75.22 -22.06 8.83
CA LYS A 354 75.70 -23.12 9.74
C LYS A 354 76.61 -24.12 9.03
N ASN A 355 76.22 -24.57 7.84
CA ASN A 355 77.02 -25.51 7.04
C ASN A 355 78.37 -24.92 6.62
N TYR A 356 78.40 -23.64 6.23
CA TYR A 356 79.63 -22.95 5.87
C TYR A 356 80.57 -22.79 7.08
N VAL A 357 80.05 -22.33 8.22
CA VAL A 357 80.83 -22.18 9.46
C VAL A 357 81.40 -23.53 9.92
N ASN A 358 80.60 -24.59 9.89
CA ASN A 358 81.05 -25.94 10.25
C ASN A 358 82.17 -26.42 9.30
N ARG A 359 82.03 -26.22 7.98
CA ARG A 359 83.09 -26.55 7.01
C ARG A 359 84.36 -25.75 7.25
N LYS A 360 84.28 -24.44 7.49
CA LYS A 360 85.46 -23.61 7.81
C LYS A 360 86.13 -24.05 9.11
N ARG A 361 85.35 -24.44 10.12
CA ARG A 361 85.88 -24.98 11.38
C ARG A 361 86.67 -26.27 11.15
N GLN A 362 86.07 -27.24 10.44
CA GLN A 362 86.73 -28.49 10.06
C GLN A 362 87.99 -28.26 9.24
N VAL A 363 87.95 -27.33 8.28
CA VAL A 363 89.13 -26.96 7.49
C VAL A 363 90.21 -26.33 8.37
N ASN A 364 89.85 -25.47 9.32
CA ASN A 364 90.83 -24.90 10.26
C ASN A 364 91.42 -25.94 11.21
N GLU A 365 90.61 -26.87 11.72
CA GLU A 365 91.05 -28.01 12.53
C GLU A 365 92.04 -28.87 11.74
N LEU A 366 91.74 -29.19 10.48
CA LEU A 366 92.66 -29.87 9.56
C LEU A 366 93.95 -29.07 9.35
N HIS A 367 93.88 -27.76 9.11
CA HIS A 367 95.08 -26.92 8.96
C HIS A 367 95.94 -26.91 10.23
N GLN A 368 95.33 -26.93 11.42
CA GLN A 368 96.06 -27.03 12.69
C GLN A 368 96.73 -28.40 12.82
N GLU A 369 96.02 -29.50 12.52
CA GLU A 369 96.60 -30.85 12.51
C GLU A 369 97.77 -30.99 11.52
N PHE A 370 97.62 -30.45 10.30
CA PHE A 370 98.70 -30.43 9.30
C PHE A 370 99.91 -29.59 9.76
N ALA A 371 99.67 -28.45 10.41
CA ALA A 371 100.74 -27.63 11.00
C ALA A 371 101.47 -28.38 12.13
N HIS A 372 100.74 -29.12 12.98
CA HIS A 372 101.32 -29.97 14.03
C HIS A 372 102.16 -31.13 13.46
N LEU A 373 101.79 -31.66 12.28
CA LEU A 373 102.55 -32.68 11.55
C LEU A 373 103.74 -32.11 10.76
N GLY A 374 104.01 -30.79 10.82
CA GLY A 374 105.08 -30.14 10.06
C GLY A 374 104.84 -30.11 8.56
N LEU A 375 103.61 -30.34 8.11
CA LEU A 375 103.20 -30.36 6.72
C LEU A 375 102.50 -29.04 6.38
N SER A 376 103.23 -28.07 5.82
CA SER A 376 102.60 -26.87 5.26
C SER A 376 101.95 -27.23 3.92
N LEU A 377 100.66 -27.53 3.92
CA LEU A 377 99.87 -27.65 2.70
C LEU A 377 99.58 -26.26 2.15
N SER A 378 100.45 -25.74 1.28
CA SER A 378 100.09 -24.64 0.39
C SER A 378 99.26 -25.21 -0.76
N ILE A 379 97.94 -25.27 -0.61
CA ILE A 379 97.06 -25.59 -1.74
C ILE A 379 96.98 -24.33 -2.61
N ASN A 380 97.81 -24.27 -3.65
CA ASN A 380 97.73 -23.24 -4.68
C ASN A 380 96.49 -23.50 -5.53
N GLY A 381 95.56 -22.54 -5.55
CA GLY A 381 94.28 -22.63 -6.28
C GLY A 381 94.37 -22.67 -7.81
N VAL A 382 95.58 -22.77 -8.39
CA VAL A 382 95.82 -22.72 -9.85
C VAL A 382 96.22 -24.10 -10.44
N GLY A 383 96.44 -25.13 -9.62
CA GLY A 383 96.87 -26.44 -10.11
C GLY A 383 96.04 -27.58 -9.55
N ARG A 384 95.03 -28.04 -10.31
CA ARG A 384 94.59 -29.43 -10.16
C ARG A 384 95.77 -30.28 -10.65
N PHE A 385 96.24 -31.22 -9.83
CA PHE A 385 97.38 -32.13 -10.05
C PHE A 385 98.79 -31.64 -9.65
N SER A 386 99.06 -31.51 -8.35
CA SER A 386 100.34 -31.97 -7.78
C SER A 386 100.18 -32.27 -6.29
N TYR A 387 100.45 -33.51 -5.89
CA TYR A 387 100.56 -33.90 -4.48
C TYR A 387 102.01 -34.27 -4.20
N PHE A 388 102.58 -33.60 -3.19
CA PHE A 388 103.90 -33.79 -2.55
C PHE A 388 105.14 -33.23 -3.28
N GLU A 389 105.49 -31.98 -2.97
CA GLU A 389 106.90 -31.61 -2.82
C GLU A 389 107.18 -31.35 -1.33
N ARG A 390 107.82 -32.32 -0.66
CA ARG A 390 108.53 -32.05 0.60
C ARG A 390 109.83 -31.33 0.25
N ARG A 391 110.04 -30.12 0.78
CA ARG A 391 111.39 -29.56 0.95
C ARG A 391 111.55 -28.98 2.35
N PRO A 392 112.45 -29.51 3.19
CA PRO A 392 112.95 -28.80 4.36
C PRO A 392 113.85 -27.65 3.88
N ASN A 393 113.56 -26.43 4.33
CA ASN A 393 114.39 -25.26 4.09
C ASN A 393 115.68 -25.34 4.91
N TYR A 394 116.81 -25.60 4.25
CA TYR A 394 118.12 -25.20 4.75
C TYR A 394 118.93 -24.64 3.58
N LEU A 395 119.04 -23.31 3.48
CA LEU A 395 120.14 -22.65 2.80
C LEU A 395 120.65 -21.45 3.61
N PRO A 396 121.96 -21.16 3.56
CA PRO A 396 122.67 -20.41 4.59
C PRO A 396 122.85 -18.93 4.25
N TYR A 397 123.04 -18.12 5.29
CA TYR A 397 123.47 -16.74 5.21
C TYR A 397 124.87 -16.61 4.58
N SER A 398 125.00 -15.85 3.49
CA SER A 398 126.27 -15.20 3.14
C SER A 398 126.10 -13.68 3.16
N LYS A 399 126.73 -13.04 4.15
CA LYS A 399 126.88 -11.58 4.23
C LYS A 399 128.13 -11.18 3.45
N LYS A 400 127.97 -10.24 2.51
CA LYS A 400 129.08 -9.44 1.98
C LYS A 400 129.50 -8.41 3.05
N THR A 401 130.78 -8.37 3.38
CA THR A 401 131.44 -7.21 4.02
C THR A 401 132.44 -6.62 3.03
N LYS A 402 132.43 -5.29 2.90
CA LYS A 402 133.30 -4.48 2.02
C LYS A 402 134.64 -4.15 2.70
N SER A 403 135.71 -4.31 1.92
CA SER A 403 136.90 -3.44 1.75
C SER A 403 137.64 -2.85 2.96
N ARG A 404 138.96 -3.12 3.09
CA ARG A 404 140.10 -2.28 2.62
C ARG A 404 141.43 -2.79 3.23
N CYS A 405 142.49 -2.57 2.44
CA CYS A 405 143.93 -2.76 2.69
C CYS A 405 144.44 -4.20 2.71
#